data_AF-A0A2H0CP94-F1
#
_entry.id   AF-A0A2H0CP94-F1
#
_cell.length_a   1.000
_cell.length_b   1.000
_cell.length_c   1.000
_cell.angle_alpha   90.00
_cell.angle_beta   90.00
_cell.angle_gamma   90.00
#
_symmetry.space_group_name_H-M   'P 1'
#
loop_
_entity.id
_entity.type
_entity.pdbx_description
1 polymer ?
#
loop_
_entity_poly.entity_id
_entity_poly.type
_entity_poly.pdbx_seq_one_letter_code
_entity_poly.pdbx_strand_id
1 'polypeptide(L)'
;MLKSALLASLFLSMLPSFAHTNSMENALIKGVMFLDDVPQVEWYRVDGNSLIIGWKGIPQFFPHTNRRAAIRATLATGRKIHVWAVRHNQKKWSVGSGEPHICSVSAKNGRVESDTCPY
;
A
#
# COMPACT_ATOMS: atom_id res chain seq x y z
N MET A 1 -58.63 -4.55 -25.36
CA MET A 1 -57.47 -4.98 -24.55
C MET A 1 -56.50 -5.71 -25.47
N LEU A 2 -55.37 -5.10 -25.82
CA LEU A 2 -54.24 -5.81 -26.46
C LEU A 2 -52.93 -5.13 -26.05
N LYS A 3 -51.92 -5.97 -25.82
CA LYS A 3 -50.80 -5.81 -24.90
C LYS A 3 -49.71 -4.83 -25.34
N SER A 4 -49.05 -4.28 -24.33
CA SER A 4 -47.83 -3.46 -24.33
C SER A 4 -46.72 -4.01 -25.24
N ALA A 5 -46.11 -3.13 -26.03
CA ALA A 5 -44.87 -3.39 -26.75
C ALA A 5 -43.77 -2.43 -26.28
N LEU A 6 -42.91 -2.96 -25.41
CA LEU A 6 -41.45 -2.80 -25.35
C LEU A 6 -40.84 -1.46 -25.85
N LEU A 7 -40.43 -0.61 -24.91
CA LEU A 7 -39.39 0.39 -25.13
C LEU A 7 -38.14 -0.05 -24.37
N ALA A 8 -37.13 -0.41 -25.16
CA ALA A 8 -35.87 -0.99 -24.74
C ALA A 8 -35.08 -0.03 -23.83
N SER A 9 -34.70 -0.56 -22.67
CA SER A 9 -33.83 0.03 -21.68
C SER A 9 -32.39 0.13 -22.19
N LEU A 10 -31.94 1.34 -22.52
CA LEU A 10 -30.53 1.64 -22.80
C LEU A 10 -29.79 1.91 -21.47
N PHE A 11 -29.55 0.87 -20.68
CA PHE A 11 -28.60 0.97 -19.55
C PHE A 11 -27.20 0.80 -20.10
N LEU A 12 -26.56 1.92 -20.44
CA LEU A 12 -25.14 1.99 -20.74
C LEU A 12 -24.40 1.63 -19.44
N SER A 13 -23.90 0.41 -19.37
CA SER A 13 -23.15 -0.13 -18.24
C SER A 13 -21.79 0.56 -18.13
N MET A 14 -21.73 1.67 -17.38
CA MET A 14 -20.48 2.10 -16.76
C MET A 14 -20.14 1.11 -15.64
N LEU A 15 -19.49 0.00 -16.00
CA LEU A 15 -18.81 -0.83 -15.01
C LEU A 15 -17.59 -0.04 -14.50
N PRO A 16 -17.45 0.20 -13.18
CA PRO A 16 -16.25 0.80 -12.65
C PRO A 16 -15.09 -0.20 -12.81
N SER A 17 -13.95 0.27 -13.32
CA SER A 17 -12.72 -0.51 -13.55
C SER A 17 -12.08 -0.98 -12.23
N PHE A 18 -12.67 -1.96 -11.55
CA PHE A 18 -12.12 -2.53 -10.30
C PHE A 18 -10.94 -3.48 -10.51
N ALA A 19 -10.66 -3.92 -11.74
CA ALA A 19 -9.66 -4.95 -12.00
C ALA A 19 -8.20 -4.50 -11.78
N HIS A 20 -7.91 -3.19 -11.88
CA HIS A 20 -6.52 -2.70 -11.85
C HIS A 20 -5.97 -2.46 -10.44
N THR A 21 -6.84 -2.14 -9.47
CA THR A 21 -6.42 -1.94 -8.08
C THR A 21 -5.90 -3.23 -7.45
N ASN A 22 -6.56 -4.36 -7.77
CA ASN A 22 -6.19 -5.67 -7.26
C ASN A 22 -4.81 -6.13 -7.78
N SER A 23 -4.43 -5.82 -9.03
CA SER A 23 -3.15 -6.29 -9.58
C SER A 23 -1.95 -5.58 -8.95
N MET A 24 -2.05 -4.26 -8.74
CA MET A 24 -1.00 -3.48 -8.10
C MET A 24 -0.83 -3.85 -6.64
N GLU A 25 -1.93 -3.95 -5.90
CA GLU A 25 -1.91 -4.35 -4.49
C GLU A 25 -1.26 -5.73 -4.33
N ASN A 26 -1.67 -6.71 -5.14
CA ASN A 26 -1.09 -8.05 -5.12
C ASN A 26 0.42 -8.04 -5.44
N ALA A 27 0.85 -7.25 -6.43
CA ALA A 27 2.27 -7.11 -6.76
C ALA A 27 3.07 -6.50 -5.61
N LEU A 28 2.51 -5.48 -4.95
CA LEU A 28 3.15 -4.82 -3.82
C LEU A 28 3.27 -5.80 -2.63
N ILE A 29 2.16 -6.45 -2.24
CA ILE A 29 2.15 -7.47 -1.17
C ILE A 29 3.20 -8.54 -1.45
N LYS A 30 3.22 -9.10 -2.66
CA LYS A 30 4.23 -10.10 -3.07
C LYS A 30 5.66 -9.60 -2.92
N GLY A 31 5.92 -8.34 -3.26
CA GLY A 31 7.25 -7.71 -3.11
C GLY A 31 7.70 -7.59 -1.65
N VAL A 32 6.76 -7.53 -0.70
CA VAL A 32 7.03 -7.25 0.72
C VAL A 32 6.70 -8.40 1.67
N MET A 33 6.38 -9.60 1.17
CA MET A 33 6.11 -10.79 2.00
C MET A 33 7.23 -11.12 3.00
N PHE A 34 8.48 -10.70 2.74
CA PHE A 34 9.56 -10.86 3.71
C PHE A 34 9.30 -10.15 5.05
N LEU A 35 8.35 -9.22 5.11
CA LEU A 35 7.90 -8.59 6.35
C LEU A 35 7.21 -9.59 7.28
N ASP A 36 6.65 -10.68 6.76
CA ASP A 36 6.05 -11.77 7.55
C ASP A 36 7.11 -12.44 8.46
N ASP A 37 8.38 -12.42 8.03
CA ASP A 37 9.52 -12.98 8.77
C ASP A 37 10.16 -11.97 9.74
N VAL A 38 9.63 -10.75 9.85
CA VAL A 38 10.17 -9.70 10.74
C VAL A 38 9.35 -9.66 12.04
N PRO A 39 9.85 -10.16 13.18
CA PRO A 39 9.04 -10.34 14.40
C PRO A 39 8.38 -9.06 14.94
N GLN A 40 8.98 -7.91 14.68
CA GLN A 40 8.51 -6.60 15.14
C GLN A 40 7.45 -5.98 14.22
N VAL A 41 7.21 -6.55 13.03
CA VAL A 41 6.07 -6.16 12.19
C VAL A 41 4.85 -6.91 12.70
N GLU A 42 3.80 -6.17 13.08
CA GLU A 42 2.52 -6.77 13.48
C GLU A 42 1.57 -6.92 12.29
N TRP A 43 1.55 -5.91 11.42
CA TRP A 43 0.71 -5.88 10.24
C TRP A 43 1.33 -4.95 9.20
N TYR A 44 0.95 -5.16 7.94
CA TYR A 44 1.13 -4.18 6.90
C TYR A 44 -0.08 -4.20 5.96
N ARG A 45 -0.34 -3.06 5.30
CA ARG A 45 -1.41 -2.94 4.31
C ARG A 45 -1.00 -2.01 3.19
N VAL A 46 -1.63 -2.19 2.03
CA VAL A 46 -1.49 -1.31 0.88
C VAL A 46 -2.60 -0.27 0.88
N ASP A 47 -2.25 0.94 0.46
CA ASP A 47 -3.17 2.07 0.28
C ASP A 47 -2.74 2.85 -0.96
N GLY A 48 -3.27 2.47 -2.13
CA GLY A 48 -2.81 2.98 -3.41
C GLY A 48 -1.32 2.69 -3.65
N ASN A 49 -0.51 3.74 -3.79
CA ASN A 49 0.95 3.63 -3.95
C ASN A 49 1.70 3.64 -2.60
N SER A 50 0.98 3.45 -1.50
CA SER A 50 1.56 3.45 -0.16
C SER A 50 1.54 2.06 0.45
N LEU A 51 2.62 1.72 1.15
CA LEU A 51 2.71 0.61 2.08
C LEU A 51 2.73 1.17 3.49
N ILE A 52 1.83 0.71 4.35
CA ILE A 52 1.79 1.12 5.75
C ILE A 52 2.19 -0.08 6.59
N ILE A 53 3.20 0.09 7.45
CA ILE A 53 3.76 -0.98 8.29
C ILE A 53 3.52 -0.62 9.76
N GLY A 54 2.78 -1.47 10.47
CA GLY A 54 2.54 -1.37 11.90
C GLY A 54 3.59 -2.12 12.72
N TRP A 55 4.37 -1.38 13.49
CA TRP A 55 5.50 -1.91 14.27
C TRP A 55 5.17 -2.09 15.77
N LYS A 56 5.47 -3.25 16.33
CA LYS A 56 5.39 -3.55 17.79
C LYS A 56 6.43 -2.79 18.61
N GLY A 57 7.50 -2.36 17.95
CA GLY A 57 8.64 -1.64 18.51
C GLY A 57 9.63 -1.33 17.38
N ILE A 58 10.70 -0.61 17.69
CA ILE A 58 11.74 -0.24 16.72
C ILE A 58 12.87 -1.28 16.80
N PRO A 59 12.98 -2.24 15.86
CA PRO A 59 14.11 -3.17 15.84
C PRO A 59 15.42 -2.48 15.46
N GLN A 60 16.54 -3.14 15.73
CA GLN A 60 17.89 -2.68 15.37
C GLN A 60 18.01 -2.30 13.87
N PHE A 61 17.39 -3.09 12.99
CA PHE A 61 17.44 -2.86 11.53
C PHE A 61 16.23 -2.08 11.00
N PHE A 62 15.54 -1.32 11.85
CA PHE A 62 14.31 -0.61 11.47
C PHE A 62 14.45 0.28 10.22
N PRO A 63 15.46 1.16 10.09
CA PRO A 63 15.61 1.98 8.88
C PRO A 63 15.89 1.13 7.64
N HIS A 64 16.75 0.12 7.79
CA HIS A 64 17.10 -0.79 6.71
C HIS A 64 15.87 -1.60 6.22
N THR A 65 15.02 -2.07 7.12
CA THR A 65 13.80 -2.81 6.75
C THR A 65 12.81 -1.94 6.01
N ASN A 66 12.57 -0.70 6.45
CA ASN A 66 11.68 0.23 5.74
C ASN A 66 12.24 0.61 4.35
N ARG A 67 13.54 0.86 4.23
CA ARG A 67 14.21 1.05 2.92
C ARG A 67 14.05 -0.15 2.01
N ARG A 68 14.32 -1.36 2.52
CA ARG A 68 14.18 -2.61 1.77
C ARG A 68 12.75 -2.82 1.29
N ALA A 69 11.76 -2.52 2.13
CA ALA A 69 10.35 -2.60 1.76
C ALA A 69 10.04 -1.64 0.61
N ALA A 70 10.49 -0.38 0.68
CA ALA A 70 10.28 0.61 -0.37
C ALA A 70 10.91 0.18 -1.70
N ILE A 71 12.17 -0.27 -1.66
CA ILE A 71 12.93 -0.75 -2.83
C ILE A 71 12.24 -1.96 -3.46
N ARG A 72 11.87 -2.96 -2.67
CA ARG A 72 11.22 -4.17 -3.21
C ARG A 72 9.84 -3.88 -3.77
N ALA A 73 9.06 -3.03 -3.10
CA ALA A 73 7.75 -2.63 -3.57
C ALA A 73 7.81 -1.87 -4.91
N THR A 74 8.79 -0.95 -5.09
CA THR A 74 8.96 -0.26 -6.38
C THR A 74 9.42 -1.21 -7.48
N LEU A 75 10.31 -2.16 -7.18
CA LEU A 75 10.74 -3.17 -8.16
C LEU A 75 9.60 -4.12 -8.57
N ALA A 76 8.73 -4.49 -7.63
CA ALA A 76 7.61 -5.38 -7.89
C ALA A 76 6.49 -4.71 -8.70
N THR A 77 6.29 -3.41 -8.52
CA THR A 77 5.17 -2.66 -9.14
C THR A 77 5.57 -1.83 -10.34
N GLY A 78 6.85 -1.49 -10.50
CA GLY A 78 7.32 -0.50 -11.47
C GLY A 78 6.85 0.95 -11.16
N ARG A 79 6.28 1.19 -9.98
CA ARG A 79 5.76 2.51 -9.56
C ARG A 79 6.63 3.13 -8.48
N LYS A 80 6.48 4.44 -8.27
CA LYS A 80 6.96 5.10 -7.06
C LYS A 80 6.12 4.63 -5.88
N ILE A 81 6.77 4.17 -4.82
CA ILE A 81 6.13 3.69 -3.60
C ILE A 81 6.54 4.54 -2.40
N HIS A 82 5.57 4.79 -1.52
CA HIS A 82 5.78 5.41 -0.22
C HIS A 82 5.57 4.38 0.89
N VAL A 83 6.55 4.17 1.74
CA VAL A 83 6.44 3.35 2.95
C VAL A 83 6.23 4.27 4.13
N TRP A 84 5.22 3.97 4.94
CA TRP A 84 4.91 4.66 6.19
C TRP A 84 5.07 3.69 7.35
N ALA A 85 5.96 4.00 8.29
CA ALA A 85 6.09 3.26 9.52
C ALA A 85 5.21 3.89 10.59
N VAL A 86 4.31 3.11 11.18
CA VAL A 86 3.40 3.55 12.25
C VAL A 86 3.48 2.61 13.45
N ARG A 87 2.89 3.00 14.58
CA ARG A 87 2.76 2.10 15.74
C ARG A 87 1.73 1.02 15.43
N HIS A 88 1.97 -0.21 15.89
CA HIS A 88 1.10 -1.36 15.60
C HIS A 88 -0.37 -1.18 16.07
N ASN A 89 -0.65 -0.31 17.03
CA ASN A 89 -2.01 -0.03 17.48
C ASN A 89 -2.77 0.91 16.52
N GLN A 90 -2.09 1.59 15.59
CA GLN A 90 -2.70 2.53 14.64
C GLN A 90 -3.26 1.83 13.38
N LYS A 91 -4.10 0.78 13.55
CA LYS A 91 -4.63 -0.02 12.43
C LYS A 91 -5.48 0.77 11.42
N LYS A 92 -6.03 1.92 11.84
CA LYS A 92 -6.86 2.81 11.03
C LYS A 92 -6.10 4.03 10.47
N TRP A 93 -4.79 4.13 10.73
CA TRP A 93 -3.96 5.22 10.21
C TRP A 93 -4.06 5.26 8.69
N SER A 94 -4.26 6.44 8.11
CA SER A 94 -4.35 6.63 6.67
C SER A 94 -3.48 7.79 6.20
N VAL A 95 -3.06 7.71 4.94
CA VAL A 95 -2.22 8.74 4.31
C VAL A 95 -2.99 10.04 4.25
N GLY A 96 -2.38 11.13 4.73
CA GLY A 96 -3.01 12.46 4.75
C GLY A 96 -3.99 12.70 5.90
N SER A 97 -4.17 11.74 6.83
CA SER A 97 -5.01 11.92 8.02
C SER A 97 -4.50 12.98 9.00
N GLY A 98 -3.23 13.36 8.90
CA GLY A 98 -2.55 14.21 9.89
C GLY A 98 -2.14 13.45 11.16
N GLU A 99 -2.50 12.17 11.29
CA GLU A 99 -2.06 11.35 12.40
C GLU A 99 -0.54 11.12 12.35
N PRO A 100 0.14 11.09 13.50
CA PRO A 100 1.58 10.90 13.56
C PRO A 100 1.98 9.53 13.01
N HIS A 101 3.13 9.51 12.36
CA HIS A 101 3.84 8.30 11.93
C HIS A 101 5.28 8.36 12.47
N ILE A 102 5.96 7.22 12.51
CA ILE A 102 7.33 7.12 13.03
C ILE A 102 8.32 7.68 12.02
N CYS A 103 8.26 7.18 10.78
CA CYS A 103 9.05 7.67 9.66
C CYS A 103 8.44 7.26 8.31
N SER A 104 8.98 7.80 7.23
CA SER A 104 8.59 7.42 5.87
C SER A 104 9.80 7.27 4.96
N VAL A 105 9.65 6.38 3.98
CA VAL A 105 10.64 6.17 2.92
C VAL A 105 9.92 6.22 1.58
N SER A 106 10.45 6.94 0.59
CA SER A 106 9.96 6.84 -0.79
C SER A 106 11.04 6.27 -1.71
N ALA A 107 10.62 5.44 -2.66
CA ALA A 107 11.52 4.83 -3.63
C ALA A 107 10.87 4.75 -5.02
N LYS A 108 11.71 4.85 -6.05
CA LYS A 108 11.32 4.72 -7.46
C LYS A 108 12.41 3.97 -8.21
N ASN A 109 12.03 2.99 -9.03
CA ASN A 109 12.94 2.18 -9.86
C ASN A 109 14.09 1.56 -9.03
N GLY A 110 13.75 1.03 -7.85
CA GLY A 110 14.70 0.40 -6.93
C GLY A 110 15.63 1.34 -6.17
N ARG A 111 15.45 2.66 -6.29
CA ARG A 111 16.28 3.68 -5.63
C ARG A 111 15.47 4.49 -4.62
N VAL A 112 16.05 4.73 -3.45
CA VAL A 112 15.46 5.59 -2.42
C VAL A 112 15.56 7.04 -2.85
N GLU A 113 14.46 7.77 -2.80
CA GLU A 113 14.38 9.21 -3.11
C GLU A 113 14.29 10.05 -1.82
N SER A 114 13.60 9.55 -0.79
CA SER A 114 13.50 10.21 0.51
C SER A 114 13.49 9.19 1.63
N ASP A 115 14.05 9.55 2.78
CA ASP A 115 14.02 8.74 3.99
C ASP A 115 14.06 9.64 5.23
N THR A 116 13.06 9.50 6.10
CA THR A 116 12.98 10.22 7.37
C THR A 116 13.19 9.32 8.59
N CYS A 117 13.57 8.06 8.40
CA CYS A 117 13.79 7.13 9.50
C CYS A 117 15.05 7.50 10.30
N PRO A 118 15.01 7.38 11.63
CA PRO A 118 16.14 7.73 12.49
C PRO A 118 17.32 6.79 12.24
N TYR A 119 18.53 7.34 12.19
CA TYR A 119 19.78 6.59 12.08
C TYR A 119 20.20 5.98 13.42
#